data_AF-A0AAX0WZK0-F1
#
_entry.id   AF-A0AAX0WZK0-F1
#
_cell.length_a   1.000
_cell.length_b   1.000
_cell.length_c   1.000
_cell.angle_alpha   90.00
_cell.angle_beta   90.00
_cell.angle_gamma   90.00
#
_symmetry.space_group_name_H-M   'P 1'
#
loop_
_entity.id
_entity.type
_entity.pdbx_description
1 polymer ?
#
loop_
_entity_poly.entity_id
_entity_poly.type
_entity_poly.pdbx_seq_one_letter_code
_entity_poly.pdbx_strand_id
1 'polypeptide(L)' 'MGCIVEFNDGFQFDFVQNKCKQKLWIDVLLRFSKANIEHLAYILDLPAETISQVYQGKDYLEQEPAERLGQLFLITFGT' A
#
# COMPACT_ATOMS: atom_id res chain seq x y z
N MET A 1 11.60 -1.49 12.65
CA MET A 1 11.36 -0.15 12.08
C MET A 1 10.14 -0.25 11.19
N GLY A 2 9.33 0.80 11.07
CA GLY A 2 8.12 0.81 10.24
C GLY A 2 8.15 2.03 9.32
N CYS A 3 7.47 1.93 8.17
CA CYS A 3 7.28 3.06 7.27
C CYS A 3 6.14 3.93 7.79
N ILE A 4 6.43 5.20 8.08
CA ILE A 4 5.46 6.20 8.51
C ILE A 4 5.46 7.36 7.53
N VAL A 5 4.29 7.72 7.00
CA VAL A 5 4.08 8.98 6.29
C VAL A 5 3.35 9.94 7.21
N GLU A 6 3.97 11.09 7.47
CA GLU A 6 3.43 12.16 8.29
C GLU A 6 3.08 13.36 7.41
N PHE A 7 1.88 13.88 7.60
CA PHE A 7 1.39 15.09 6.94
C PHE A 7 1.49 16.27 7.90
N ASN A 8 1.64 17.48 7.36
CA ASN A 8 1.90 18.70 8.14
C ASN A 8 0.79 19.07 9.15
N ASP A 9 -0.38 18.44 9.06
CA ASP A 9 -1.51 18.61 9.98
C ASP A 9 -1.47 17.64 11.18
N GLY A 10 -0.39 16.88 11.33
CA GLY A 10 -0.24 15.87 12.39
C GLY A 10 -0.91 14.54 12.06
N PHE A 11 -1.44 14.36 10.84
CA PHE A 11 -1.92 13.06 10.40
C PHE A 11 -0.73 12.14 10.13
N GLN A 12 -0.61 11.09 10.94
CA GLN A 12 0.40 10.06 10.77
C GLN A 12 -0.20 8.78 10.22
N PHE A 13 0.52 8.18 9.29
CA PHE A 13 0.17 6.93 8.68
C PHE A 13 1.28 5.91 8.88
N ASP A 14 1.07 4.96 9.78
CA ASP A 14 1.93 3.78 9.91
C ASP A 14 1.44 2.68 8.95
N PHE A 15 2.28 2.35 7.97
CA PHE A 15 1.97 1.32 6.96
C PHE A 15 1.89 -0.08 7.55
N VAL A 16 2.59 -0.36 8.63
CA VAL A 16 2.67 -1.68 9.27
C VAL A 16 1.50 -1.90 10.23
N GLN A 17 1.01 -0.85 10.91
CA GLN A 17 -0.02 -0.98 11.95
C GLN A 17 -1.46 -0.78 11.43
N ASN A 18 -1.66 -0.08 10.30
CA ASN A 18 -2.98 0.44 9.93
C ASN A 18 -3.69 -0.37 8.82
N LYS A 19 -4.08 -1.60 9.15
CA LYS A 19 -4.68 -2.63 8.27
C LYS A 19 -5.80 -2.09 7.36
N CYS A 20 -6.79 -1.41 7.94
CA CYS A 20 -7.95 -0.87 7.19
C CYS A 20 -7.55 0.15 6.13
N LYS A 21 -6.41 0.82 6.32
CA LYS A 21 -5.98 1.89 5.43
C LYS A 21 -5.09 1.39 4.29
N GLN A 22 -4.48 0.20 4.36
CA GLN A 22 -3.75 -0.40 3.23
C GLN A 22 -4.66 -0.67 2.03
N LYS A 23 -5.92 -1.08 2.27
CA LYS A 23 -6.94 -1.18 1.23
C LYS A 23 -7.11 0.13 0.44
N LEU A 24 -7.18 1.26 1.14
CA LEU A 24 -7.35 2.58 0.53
C LEU A 24 -6.16 2.92 -0.36
N TRP A 25 -4.93 2.60 0.07
CA TRP A 25 -3.74 2.81 -0.75
C TRP A 25 -3.73 1.96 -2.01
N ILE A 26 -4.07 0.67 -1.91
CA ILE A 26 -4.18 -0.19 -3.08
C ILE A 26 -5.26 0.37 -4.03
N ASP A 27 -6.41 0.80 -3.52
CA ASP A 27 -7.46 1.40 -4.33
C ASP A 27 -6.98 2.68 -5.06
N VAL A 28 -6.28 3.56 -4.36
CA VAL A 28 -5.70 4.77 -4.94
C VAL A 28 -4.63 4.44 -5.98
N LEU A 29 -3.70 3.54 -5.67
CA LEU A 29 -2.67 3.11 -6.62
C LEU A 29 -3.30 2.53 -7.89
N LEU A 30 -4.27 1.63 -7.78
CA LEU A 30 -4.95 1.04 -8.94
C LEU A 30 -5.70 2.08 -9.78
N ARG A 31 -6.36 3.05 -9.15
CA ARG A 31 -7.12 4.10 -9.86
C ARG A 31 -6.22 5.07 -10.63
N PHE A 32 -5.07 5.43 -10.07
CA PHE A 32 -4.25 6.51 -10.62
C PHE A 32 -3.07 6.02 -11.48
N SER A 33 -2.54 4.81 -11.24
CA SER A 33 -1.35 4.33 -11.96
C SER A 33 -1.65 3.58 -13.27
N LYS A 34 -2.93 3.41 -13.65
CA LYS A 34 -3.39 2.45 -14.69
C LYS A 34 -2.94 1.00 -14.45
N ALA A 35 -2.33 0.69 -13.30
CA ALA A 35 -1.93 -0.66 -12.93
C ALA A 35 -3.14 -1.50 -12.54
N ASN A 36 -3.07 -2.80 -12.80
CA ASN A 36 -4.01 -3.77 -12.26
C ASN A 36 -3.39 -4.51 -11.06
N ILE A 37 -4.17 -5.36 -10.41
CA ILE A 37 -3.71 -6.13 -9.23
C ILE A 37 -2.47 -6.97 -9.54
N GLU A 38 -2.39 -7.57 -10.73
CA GLU A 38 -1.23 -8.37 -11.13
C GLU A 38 0.04 -7.54 -11.25
N HIS A 39 -0.06 -6.34 -11.83
CA HIS A 39 1.06 -5.43 -11.94
C HIS A 39 1.52 -4.92 -10.57
N LEU A 40 0.58 -4.63 -9.67
CA LEU A 40 0.90 -4.25 -8.30
C LEU A 40 1.60 -5.39 -7.53
N ALA A 41 1.10 -6.62 -7.72
CA ALA A 41 1.67 -7.81 -7.11
C ALA A 41 3.11 -8.07 -7.61
N TYR A 42 3.35 -7.89 -8.91
CA TYR A 42 4.68 -7.95 -9.49
C TYR A 42 5.64 -6.92 -8.89
N ILE A 43 5.21 -5.65 -8.75
CA ILE A 43 6.06 -4.59 -8.16
C ILE A 43 6.37 -4.88 -6.69
N LEU A 44 5.39 -5.38 -5.93
CA LEU A 44 5.55 -5.67 -4.51
C LEU A 44 6.24 -7.01 -4.24
N ASP A 45 6.51 -7.80 -5.28
CA ASP A 45 7.05 -9.16 -5.20
C ASP A 45 6.19 -10.07 -4.31
N LEU A 46 4.88 -10.05 -4.56
CA LEU A 46 3.88 -10.80 -3.82
C LEU A 46 2.93 -11.57 -4.76
N PRO A 47 2.29 -12.64 -4.27
CA PRO A 47 1.19 -13.26 -5.00
C PRO A 47 0.03 -12.28 -5.23
N ALA A 48 -0.55 -12.31 -6.44
CA ALA A 48 -1.71 -11.47 -6.77
C ALA A 48 -2.93 -11.78 -5.88
N GLU A 49 -3.02 -13.01 -5.37
CA GLU A 49 -4.04 -13.40 -4.39
C GLU A 49 -3.89 -12.62 -3.08
N THR A 50 -2.66 -12.45 -2.57
CA THR A 50 -2.38 -11.67 -1.36
C THR A 50 -2.85 -10.23 -1.54
N ILE A 51 -2.47 -9.58 -2.65
CA ILE A 51 -2.93 -8.22 -2.95
C ILE A 51 -4.46 -8.15 -3.06
N SER A 52 -5.09 -9.16 -3.66
CA SER A 52 -6.56 -9.25 -3.77
C SER A 52 -7.22 -9.36 -2.39
N GLN A 53 -6.66 -10.15 -1.47
CA GLN A 53 -7.19 -10.29 -0.11
C GLN A 53 -7.06 -8.97 0.68
N VAL A 54 -5.95 -8.25 0.54
CA VAL A 54 -5.76 -6.92 1.14
C VAL A 54 -6.73 -5.90 0.54
N TYR A 55 -6.91 -5.91 -0.79
CA TYR A 55 -7.86 -5.03 -1.47
C TYR A 55 -9.32 -5.28 -1.06
N GLN A 56 -9.68 -6.55 -0.82
CA GLN A 56 -10.98 -6.93 -0.27
C GLN A 56 -11.13 -6.60 1.23
N GLY A 57 -10.06 -6.18 1.90
CA GLY A 57 -10.04 -5.92 3.34
C GLY A 57 -10.09 -7.18 4.20
N LYS A 58 -9.74 -8.33 3.63
CA LYS A 58 -9.70 -9.63 4.34
C LYS A 58 -8.36 -9.89 5.00
N ASP A 59 -7.29 -9.27 4.51
CA ASP A 59 -5.93 -9.41 5.03
C ASP A 59 -5.19 -8.07 4.97
N TYR A 60 -3.93 -8.05 5.42
CA TYR A 60 -3.04 -6.90 5.40
C TYR A 60 -1.58 -7.35 5.22
N LEU A 61 -0.78 -6.49 4.61
CA LEU A 61 0.65 -6.69 4.49
C LEU A 61 1.34 -6.37 5.82
N GLU A 62 2.27 -7.21 6.23
CA GLU A 62 3.10 -6.99 7.42
C GLU A 62 4.52 -6.59 7.02
N GLN A 63 5.16 -5.74 7.84
CA GLN A 63 6.59 -5.43 7.74
C GLN A 63 7.01 -4.98 6.31
N GLU A 64 8.00 -5.64 5.72
CA GLU A 64 8.64 -5.26 4.45
C GLU A 64 7.65 -5.02 3.29
N PRO A 65 6.69 -5.90 2.97
CA PRO A 65 5.71 -5.61 1.92
C PRO A 65 4.80 -4.41 2.21
N ALA A 66 4.51 -4.10 3.48
CA ALA A 66 3.78 -2.90 3.85
C ALA A 66 4.63 -1.63 3.62
N GLU A 67 5.93 -1.70 3.92
CA GLU A 67 6.87 -0.61 3.66
C GLU A 67 7.04 -0.36 2.16
N ARG A 68 7.16 -1.42 1.35
CA ARG A 68 7.22 -1.32 -0.12
C ARG A 68 5.96 -0.68 -0.70
N LEU A 69 4.78 -0.99 -0.16
CA LEU A 69 3.52 -0.35 -0.54
C LEU A 69 3.57 1.17 -0.26
N GLY A 70 4.10 1.59 0.89
CA GLY A 70 4.28 2.99 1.22
C GLY A 70 5.27 3.71 0.31
N GLN A 71 6.40 3.07 -0.02
CA GLN A 71 7.37 3.61 -0.97
C GLN A 71 6.77 3.77 -2.37
N LEU A 72 6.03 2.76 -2.85
CA LEU A 72 5.34 2.83 -4.15
C LEU A 72 4.34 3.98 -4.19
N PHE A 73 3.59 4.19 -3.10
CA PHE A 73 2.70 5.32 -2.97
C PHE A 73 3.45 6.65 -3.11
N LEU A 74 4.54 6.83 -2.36
CA LEU A 74 5.36 8.05 -2.42
C LEU A 74 5.97 8.29 -3.80
N ILE A 75 6.43 7.24 -4.50
CA ILE A 75 6.95 7.38 -5.88
C ILE A 75 5.84 7.79 -6.85
N THR A 76 4.62 7.28 -6.65
CA THR A 76 3.48 7.55 -7.55
C THR A 76 2.92 8.96 -7.38
N PHE A 77 2.96 9.52 -6.17
CA PHE A 77 2.28 10.79 -5.84
C PHE A 77 3.15 11.86 -5.18
N GLY A 78 4.44 11.61 -4.96
CA GLY A 78 5.36 12.52 -4.26
C GLY A 78 5.95 13.64 -5.12
N THR A 79 5.39 13.90 -6.31
CA THR A 79 5.75 15.01 -7.21
C THR A 79 4.63 16.04 -7.26
#